data_AF-A0A972TP20-F1
#
_entry.id   AF-A0A972TP20-F1
#
_cell.length_a   1.000
_cell.length_b   1.000
_cell.length_c   1.000
_cell.angle_alpha   90.00
_cell.angle_beta   90.00
_cell.angle_gamma   90.00
#
_symmetry.space_group_name_H-M   'P 1'
#
loop_
_entity.id
_entity.type
_entity.pdbx_description
1 polymer ?
#
loop_
_entity_poly.entity_id
_entity_poly.type
_entity_poly.pdbx_seq_one_letter_code
_entity_poly.pdbx_strand_id
1 'polypeptide(L)'
;METFAEVLSSYVQRAGISDTELARAVGVSRQTVFRWREGLTSRPNNREDVLAIAEKLRLLPEERDHLLLVAGFRPEDTPVLENGATDQQSTEEEPTETLLEAQGESDVAGDDSKSTATYSPETVALGRKSSRWEIRKPRSRWIFVGLTGVLLCVLIVLVILGVDSGKGPDNPAGVTPNPSVTIAPGSSPDSSVFEPAALGETLIVVTRFADTGEGESLTNRFVDALEREIYGSRMVNMRVDTWPESIKESDKASQLLTDSGAALVVYGEYDAGQALVQLFPDLDQSIGVSEFTIGGSGNLQLEIRSLALMTLGHLCIIKDDKDQAVAFLVQARNVLKSSPEENEKIVLAVDALMQHL
;
A
#
# COMPACT_ATOMS: atom_id res chain seq x y z
N MET A 1 32.07 -10.68 12.77
CA MET A 1 30.79 -10.32 13.41
C MET A 1 29.78 -11.29 12.84
N GLU A 2 29.05 -11.99 13.70
CA GLU A 2 28.00 -12.90 13.26
C GLU A 2 26.90 -12.10 12.55
N THR A 3 26.41 -12.62 11.44
CA THR A 3 25.32 -11.99 10.68
C THR A 3 23.98 -12.38 11.27
N PHE A 4 22.94 -11.56 11.03
CA PHE A 4 21.57 -11.89 11.46
C PHE A 4 21.12 -13.28 10.97
N ALA A 5 21.49 -13.65 9.74
CA ALA A 5 21.17 -14.93 9.13
C ALA A 5 21.78 -16.12 9.89
N GLU A 6 23.03 -16.00 10.32
CA GLU A 6 23.75 -17.01 11.10
C GLU A 6 23.14 -17.18 12.50
N VAL A 7 22.88 -16.07 13.19
CA VAL A 7 22.28 -16.06 14.54
C VAL A 7 20.86 -16.65 14.50
N LEU A 8 20.04 -16.22 13.55
CA LEU A 8 18.68 -16.73 13.38
C LEU A 8 18.68 -18.23 13.07
N SER A 9 19.55 -18.68 12.15
CA SER A 9 19.65 -20.09 11.80
C SER A 9 20.08 -20.97 12.97
N SER A 10 21.02 -20.50 13.79
CA SER A 10 21.45 -21.19 15.01
C SER A 10 20.29 -21.35 16.01
N TYR A 11 19.52 -20.29 16.26
CA TYR A 11 18.39 -20.34 17.18
C TYR A 11 17.22 -21.19 16.67
N VAL A 12 16.90 -21.12 15.37
CA VAL A 12 15.86 -21.96 14.75
C VAL A 12 16.25 -23.44 14.83
N GLN A 13 17.51 -23.77 14.53
CA GLN A 13 18.02 -25.14 14.63
C GLN A 13 17.95 -25.67 16.06
N ARG A 14 18.30 -24.84 17.05
CA ARG A 14 18.23 -25.20 18.47
C ARG A 14 16.79 -25.40 18.96
N ALA A 15 15.86 -24.56 18.51
CA ALA A 15 14.45 -24.65 18.88
C ALA A 15 13.71 -25.81 18.17
N GLY A 16 14.27 -26.35 17.07
CA GLY A 16 13.64 -27.41 16.28
C GLY A 16 12.35 -26.98 15.57
N ILE A 17 12.18 -25.68 15.34
CA ILE A 17 10.98 -25.11 14.71
C ILE A 17 11.18 -25.06 13.20
N SER A 18 10.13 -25.40 12.44
CA SER A 18 10.16 -25.30 10.98
C SER A 18 9.93 -23.87 10.48
N ASP A 19 10.47 -23.51 9.31
CA ASP A 19 10.28 -22.18 8.71
C ASP A 19 8.79 -21.83 8.52
N THR A 20 7.97 -22.82 8.18
CA THR A 20 6.52 -22.65 8.02
C THR A 20 5.85 -22.24 9.33
N GLU A 21 6.27 -22.86 10.44
CA GLU A 21 5.72 -22.56 11.75
C GLU A 21 6.18 -21.20 12.26
N LEU A 22 7.45 -20.86 12.03
CA LEU A 22 7.98 -19.54 12.37
C LEU A 22 7.28 -18.44 11.55
N ALA A 23 7.09 -18.65 10.25
CA ALA A 23 6.40 -17.73 9.36
C ALA A 23 4.96 -17.45 9.81
N ARG A 24 4.22 -18.49 10.20
CA ARG A 24 2.85 -18.35 10.75
C ARG A 24 2.82 -17.56 12.05
N ALA A 25 3.78 -17.75 12.94
CA ALA A 25 3.82 -17.04 14.21
C ALA A 25 4.10 -15.54 14.03
N VAL A 26 4.90 -15.18 13.03
CA VAL A 26 5.29 -13.79 12.74
C VAL A 26 4.30 -13.10 11.79
N GLY A 27 3.46 -13.86 11.07
CA GLY A 27 2.53 -13.30 10.09
C GLY A 27 3.18 -12.97 8.74
N VAL A 28 4.28 -13.64 8.38
CA VAL A 28 4.98 -13.46 7.10
C VAL A 28 4.96 -14.74 6.27
N SER A 29 5.39 -14.66 5.01
CA SER A 29 5.50 -15.85 4.15
C SER A 29 6.68 -16.74 4.56
N ARG A 30 6.56 -18.07 4.35
CA ARG A 30 7.67 -19.02 4.54
C ARG A 30 8.91 -18.62 3.74
N GLN A 31 8.73 -18.13 2.52
CA GLN A 31 9.80 -17.70 1.64
C GLN A 31 10.57 -16.52 2.23
N THR A 32 9.89 -15.62 2.93
CA THR A 32 10.49 -14.47 3.62
C THR A 32 11.42 -14.96 4.74
N VAL A 33 10.94 -15.87 5.59
CA VAL A 33 11.75 -16.46 6.68
C VAL A 33 12.97 -17.20 6.11
N PHE A 34 12.78 -17.98 5.04
CA PHE A 34 13.88 -18.66 4.37
C PHE A 34 14.94 -17.65 3.86
N ARG A 35 14.53 -16.58 3.18
CA ARG A 35 15.46 -15.54 2.69
C ARG A 35 16.20 -14.82 3.81
N TRP A 36 15.56 -14.60 4.96
CA TRP A 36 16.20 -14.06 6.16
C TRP A 36 17.29 -14.99 6.70
N ARG A 37 17.01 -16.31 6.76
CA ARG A 37 17.95 -17.33 7.25
C ARG A 37 19.13 -17.56 6.31
N GLU A 38 18.93 -17.43 5.01
CA GLU A 38 19.98 -17.57 3.99
C GLU A 38 20.75 -16.25 3.74
N GLY A 39 20.34 -15.14 4.39
CA GLY A 39 20.95 -13.83 4.18
C GLY A 39 20.73 -13.23 2.78
N LEU A 40 19.73 -13.72 2.05
CA LEU A 40 19.42 -13.31 0.67
C LEU A 40 18.65 -12.00 0.59
N THR A 41 17.98 -11.61 1.67
CA THR A 41 17.30 -10.31 1.80
C THR A 41 17.77 -9.59 3.03
N SER A 42 17.67 -8.27 3.00
CA SER A 42 17.81 -7.44 4.19
C SER A 42 16.98 -8.00 5.35
N ARG A 43 17.57 -7.95 6.55
CA ARG A 43 16.96 -8.26 7.85
C ARG A 43 15.53 -7.69 8.00
N PRO A 44 14.69 -8.23 8.90
CA PRO A 44 13.35 -7.70 9.14
C PRO A 44 13.38 -6.19 9.35
N ASN A 45 12.50 -5.44 8.66
CA ASN A 45 12.44 -3.98 8.76
C ASN A 45 11.69 -3.52 10.03
N ASN A 46 10.81 -4.37 10.54
CA ASN A 46 10.00 -4.08 11.72
C ASN A 46 10.61 -4.77 12.94
N ARG A 47 10.73 -4.00 14.03
CA ARG A 47 11.19 -4.50 15.33
C ARG A 47 10.25 -5.58 15.89
N GLU A 48 8.94 -5.41 15.67
CA GLU A 48 7.89 -6.33 16.14
C GLU A 48 8.08 -7.73 15.57
N ASP A 49 8.48 -7.86 14.30
CA ASP A 49 8.76 -9.16 13.67
C ASP A 49 9.91 -9.89 14.39
N VAL A 50 10.97 -9.17 14.77
CA VAL A 50 12.12 -9.74 15.49
C VAL A 50 11.73 -10.18 16.90
N LEU A 51 10.87 -9.42 17.58
CA LEU A 51 10.34 -9.78 18.88
C LEU A 51 9.42 -11.01 18.81
N ALA A 52 8.54 -11.08 17.81
CA ALA A 52 7.68 -12.24 17.58
C ALA A 52 8.51 -13.51 17.27
N ILE A 53 9.61 -13.37 16.51
CA ILE A 53 10.58 -14.45 16.30
C ILE A 53 11.20 -14.89 17.64
N ALA A 54 11.68 -13.94 18.45
CA ALA A 54 12.31 -14.24 19.73
C ALA A 54 11.35 -14.94 20.71
N GLU A 55 10.10 -14.48 20.77
CA GLU A 55 9.04 -15.09 21.58
C GLU A 55 8.72 -16.51 21.10
N LYS A 56 8.54 -16.70 19.79
CA LYS A 56 8.24 -18.02 19.22
C LYS A 56 9.36 -19.03 19.44
N LEU A 57 10.61 -18.58 19.36
CA LEU A 57 11.81 -19.38 19.63
C LEU A 57 12.09 -19.56 21.13
N ARG A 58 11.31 -18.91 22.01
CA ARG A 58 11.48 -18.91 23.47
C ARG A 58 12.91 -18.51 23.89
N LEU A 59 13.44 -17.48 23.25
CA LEU A 59 14.78 -16.96 23.54
C LEU A 59 14.86 -16.36 24.95
N LEU A 60 16.02 -16.51 25.58
CA LEU A 60 16.32 -15.79 26.82
C LEU A 60 16.46 -14.28 26.54
N PRO A 61 16.29 -13.40 27.55
CA PRO A 61 16.41 -11.95 27.35
C PRO A 61 17.73 -11.52 26.69
N GLU A 62 18.85 -12.12 27.09
CA GLU A 62 20.18 -11.85 26.50
C GLU A 62 20.26 -12.25 25.02
N GLU A 63 19.63 -13.37 24.66
CA GLU A 63 19.60 -13.88 23.28
C GLU A 63 18.66 -13.07 22.40
N ARG A 64 17.55 -12.60 22.97
CA ARG A 64 16.64 -11.65 22.33
C ARG A 64 17.35 -10.33 22.03
N ASP A 65 18.09 -9.80 22.99
CA ASP A 65 18.84 -8.55 22.81
C ASP A 65 19.99 -8.73 21.80
N HIS A 66 20.67 -9.88 21.81
CA HIS A 66 21.65 -10.23 20.79
C HIS A 66 21.00 -10.26 19.39
N LEU A 67 19.85 -10.92 19.25
CA LEU A 67 19.10 -11.00 17.99
C LEU A 67 18.66 -9.60 17.50
N LEU A 68 18.19 -8.74 18.41
CA LEU A 68 17.84 -7.35 18.11
C LEU A 68 19.05 -6.54 17.64
N LEU A 69 20.19 -6.67 18.33
CA LEU A 69 21.42 -5.96 17.98
C LEU A 69 21.93 -6.33 16.59
N VAL A 70 22.00 -7.63 16.25
CA VAL A 70 22.43 -8.06 14.91
C VAL A 70 21.41 -7.69 13.82
N ALA A 71 20.13 -7.58 14.18
CA ALA A 71 19.09 -7.02 13.32
C ALA A 71 19.16 -5.47 13.19
N GLY A 72 20.00 -4.79 13.98
CA GLY A 72 20.15 -3.33 13.95
C GLY A 72 19.11 -2.57 14.76
N PHE A 73 18.42 -3.24 15.69
CA PHE A 73 17.48 -2.64 16.63
C PHE A 73 18.11 -2.46 18.02
N ARG A 74 17.50 -1.60 18.84
CA ARG A 74 17.92 -1.37 20.23
C ARG A 74 17.48 -2.54 21.14
N PRO A 75 18.34 -3.02 22.07
CA PRO A 75 17.98 -3.99 23.11
C PRO A 75 16.74 -3.56 23.90
N GLU A 76 15.94 -4.53 24.36
CA GLU A 76 14.79 -4.28 25.24
C GLU A 76 15.28 -3.94 26.65
N ASP A 77 16.15 -4.78 27.20
CA ASP A 77 16.67 -4.61 28.55
C ASP A 77 17.98 -3.84 28.44
N THR A 78 17.89 -2.51 28.27
CA THR A 78 19.06 -1.68 28.57
C THR A 78 19.32 -1.88 30.07
N PRO A 79 20.45 -2.49 30.50
CA PRO A 79 20.75 -2.58 31.91
C PRO A 79 20.81 -1.14 32.41
N VAL A 80 19.79 -0.74 33.17
CA VAL A 80 19.85 0.45 33.98
C VAL A 80 21.02 0.17 34.88
N LEU A 81 22.15 0.81 34.60
CA LEU A 81 23.25 0.88 35.53
C LEU A 81 22.64 1.51 36.77
N GLU A 82 22.26 0.67 37.72
CA GLU A 82 21.89 1.03 39.07
C GLU A 82 23.11 1.77 39.60
N ASN A 83 23.07 3.09 39.46
CA ASN A 83 24.01 4.00 40.08
C ASN A 83 24.01 3.65 41.56
N GLY A 84 25.08 3.00 42.01
CA GLY A 84 25.39 2.81 43.41
C GLY A 84 25.61 4.16 44.07
N ALA A 85 24.53 4.86 44.42
CA ALA A 85 24.50 5.76 45.54
C ALA A 85 24.27 4.89 46.78
N THR A 86 25.37 4.33 47.29
CA THR A 86 25.41 3.69 48.60
C THR A 86 25.31 4.79 49.65
N ASP A 87 24.09 5.11 50.06
CA ASP A 87 23.82 5.79 51.33
C ASP A 87 24.05 4.79 52.47
N GLN A 88 25.28 4.73 52.96
CA GLN A 88 25.59 4.24 54.31
C GLN A 88 26.78 5.02 54.88
N GLN A 89 26.49 6.09 55.62
CA GLN A 89 27.27 6.40 56.83
C GLN A 89 26.44 7.25 57.81
N SER A 90 25.68 6.56 58.67
CA SER A 90 25.29 7.09 59.98
C SER A 90 26.23 6.47 61.02
N THR A 91 27.22 7.25 61.46
CA THR A 91 27.90 7.11 62.76
C THR A 91 28.38 8.50 63.14
N GLU A 92 27.49 9.19 63.84
CA GLU A 92 27.72 9.98 65.05
C GLU A 92 29.19 10.17 65.47
N GLU A 93 29.68 11.42 65.36
CA GLU A 93 30.55 12.09 66.34
C GLU A 93 30.59 13.60 66.03
N GLU A 94 29.90 14.38 66.87
CA GLU A 94 30.21 15.78 67.23
C GLU A 94 31.59 15.84 67.94
N PRO A 95 32.25 17.00 68.19
CA PRO A 95 31.83 18.40 67.98
C PRO A 95 32.93 19.31 67.35
N THR A 96 32.59 20.58 67.11
CA THR A 96 33.37 21.81 67.48
C THR A 96 33.28 22.90 66.40
N GLU A 97 32.55 23.96 66.76
CA GLU A 97 32.72 25.39 66.46
C GLU A 97 33.37 25.87 65.15
N THR A 98 32.68 26.80 64.46
CA THR A 98 33.08 28.21 64.19
C THR A 98 32.31 28.70 62.94
N LEU A 99 31.22 29.45 63.06
CA LEU A 99 31.11 30.94 63.06
C LEU A 99 31.30 31.61 61.67
N LEU A 100 30.34 32.49 61.36
CA LEU A 100 30.26 33.56 60.32
C LEU A 100 29.62 33.15 58.97
N GLU A 101 28.42 33.61 58.60
CA GLU A 101 27.90 34.98 58.32
C GLU A 101 27.95 35.37 56.83
N ALA A 102 26.94 36.17 56.45
CA ALA A 102 26.71 36.94 55.22
C ALA A 102 26.12 36.16 54.02
N GLN A 103 24.83 36.35 53.66
CA GLN A 103 24.15 37.52 53.07
C GLN A 103 24.53 37.85 51.61
N GLY A 104 23.48 38.06 50.81
CA GLY A 104 23.46 38.66 49.47
C GLY A 104 22.77 37.73 48.48
N GLU A 105 21.51 37.85 48.08
CA GLU A 105 20.69 39.03 47.72
C GLU A 105 21.43 40.03 46.84
N SER A 106 21.15 39.96 45.54
CA SER A 106 21.58 40.91 44.52
C SER A 106 20.62 40.83 43.33
N ASP A 107 19.53 41.59 43.43
CA ASP A 107 18.92 42.25 42.29
C ASP A 107 19.98 43.07 41.55
N VAL A 108 20.10 42.89 40.23
CA VAL A 108 20.73 43.89 39.36
C VAL A 108 19.81 44.17 38.17
N ALA A 109 19.21 45.35 38.24
CA ALA A 109 18.60 46.06 37.14
C ALA A 109 19.67 46.64 36.19
N GLY A 110 19.29 46.71 34.92
CA GLY A 110 19.83 47.65 33.94
C GLY A 110 21.08 47.19 33.19
N ASP A 111 20.97 47.08 31.86
CA ASP A 111 21.53 48.13 31.01
C ASP A 111 21.01 48.03 29.57
N ASP A 112 20.76 49.21 29.03
CA ASP A 112 20.35 49.53 27.69
C ASP A 112 21.49 49.23 26.70
N SER A 113 21.18 48.53 25.61
CA SER A 113 22.00 48.60 24.39
C SER A 113 21.17 48.33 23.14
N LYS A 114 20.42 49.37 22.78
CA LYS A 114 20.25 49.92 21.42
C LYS A 114 21.16 49.26 20.35
N SER A 115 20.58 48.41 19.50
CA SER A 115 21.13 48.13 18.17
C SER A 115 20.02 48.21 17.14
N THR A 116 19.81 49.43 16.65
CA THR A 116 19.08 49.76 15.43
C THR A 116 19.88 49.28 14.22
N ALA A 117 19.53 48.11 13.68
CA ALA A 117 19.86 47.75 12.31
C ALA A 117 18.64 48.04 11.43
N THR A 118 18.66 49.25 10.86
CA THR A 118 17.84 49.69 9.73
C THR A 118 17.97 48.71 8.57
N TYR A 119 16.92 47.93 8.30
CA TYR A 119 16.80 47.17 7.05
C TYR A 119 15.99 48.00 6.07
N SER A 120 16.68 48.68 5.17
CA SER A 120 16.11 49.37 4.01
C SER A 120 16.05 48.38 2.83
N PRO A 121 14.95 48.33 2.05
CA PRO A 121 14.85 47.44 0.91
C PRO A 121 15.53 48.08 -0.31
N GLU A 122 16.80 47.74 -0.54
CA GLU A 122 17.44 48.02 -1.83
C GLU A 122 17.15 46.89 -2.82
N THR A 123 16.34 47.27 -3.81
CA THR A 123 16.11 46.61 -5.09
C THR A 123 17.42 46.32 -5.81
N VAL A 124 17.89 45.08 -5.72
CA VAL A 124 18.91 44.54 -6.63
C VAL A 124 18.21 43.77 -7.74
N ALA A 125 18.02 44.47 -8.86
CA ALA A 125 17.69 43.90 -10.15
C ALA A 125 18.88 43.06 -10.65
N LEU A 126 18.82 41.75 -10.41
CA LEU A 126 19.63 40.78 -11.15
C LEU A 126 18.73 40.01 -12.10
N GLY A 127 18.80 40.44 -13.37
CA GLY A 127 18.18 39.78 -14.50
C GLY A 127 18.70 38.36 -14.66
N ARG A 128 17.90 37.40 -14.23
CA ARG A 128 18.01 36.01 -14.68
C ARG A 128 17.13 35.88 -15.92
N LYS A 129 17.78 35.86 -17.09
CA LYS A 129 17.17 35.55 -18.39
C LYS A 129 16.34 34.27 -18.25
N SER A 130 15.02 34.42 -18.27
CA SER A 130 14.12 33.31 -18.52
C SER A 130 14.41 32.80 -19.92
N SER A 131 15.07 31.64 -20.04
CA SER A 131 14.98 30.85 -21.25
C SER A 131 13.53 30.41 -21.38
N ARG A 132 12.76 31.22 -22.10
CA ARG A 132 11.44 30.91 -22.62
C ARG A 132 11.65 29.80 -23.64
N TRP A 133 11.51 28.55 -23.20
CA TRP A 133 11.37 27.42 -24.11
C TRP A 133 10.00 27.53 -24.73
N GLU A 134 9.91 28.26 -25.84
CA GLU A 134 8.80 28.13 -26.76
C GLU A 134 8.84 26.72 -27.32
N ILE A 135 8.01 25.85 -26.74
CA ILE A 135 7.66 24.57 -27.35
C ILE A 135 6.92 24.91 -28.63
N ARG A 136 7.67 24.91 -29.74
CA ARG A 136 7.14 24.83 -31.10
C ARG A 136 6.18 23.65 -31.17
N LYS A 137 4.87 23.93 -31.14
CA LYS A 137 3.83 22.95 -31.45
C LYS A 137 4.08 22.41 -32.87
N PRO A 138 4.32 21.10 -33.08
CA PRO A 138 4.40 20.58 -34.43
C PRO A 138 2.99 20.60 -35.06
N ARG A 139 2.86 21.33 -36.17
CA ARG A 139 1.68 21.37 -37.06
C ARG A 139 1.51 20.04 -37.81
N SER A 140 1.46 18.91 -37.11
CA SER A 140 1.29 17.57 -37.70
C SER A 140 0.02 16.89 -37.17
N ARG A 141 -1.14 17.57 -37.30
CA ARG A 141 -2.46 16.98 -36.97
C ARG A 141 -3.31 16.65 -38.20
N TRP A 142 -2.87 16.99 -39.41
CA TRP A 142 -3.64 16.72 -40.63
C TRP A 142 -3.16 15.52 -41.45
N ILE A 143 -2.00 14.92 -41.12
CA ILE A 143 -1.49 13.75 -41.86
C ILE A 143 -2.01 12.44 -41.25
N PHE A 144 -2.32 12.39 -39.95
CA PHE A 144 -2.76 11.15 -39.29
C PHE A 144 -4.23 10.79 -39.55
N VAL A 145 -5.11 11.76 -39.87
CA VAL A 145 -6.52 11.48 -40.17
C VAL A 145 -6.69 10.70 -41.49
N GLY A 146 -5.77 10.86 -42.43
CA GLY A 146 -5.82 10.11 -43.69
C GLY A 146 -5.44 8.63 -43.56
N LEU A 147 -4.52 8.31 -42.64
CA LEU A 147 -3.94 6.96 -42.57
C LEU A 147 -4.82 5.97 -41.78
N THR A 148 -5.52 6.45 -40.75
CA THR A 148 -6.53 5.65 -40.03
C THR A 148 -7.75 5.35 -40.90
N GLY A 149 -8.18 6.30 -41.75
CA GLY A 149 -9.29 6.08 -42.68
C GLY A 149 -9.02 4.97 -43.70
N VAL A 150 -7.81 4.91 -44.26
CA VAL A 150 -7.42 3.85 -45.22
C VAL A 150 -7.34 2.49 -44.54
N LEU A 151 -6.79 2.41 -43.32
CA LEU A 151 -6.71 1.15 -42.57
C LEU A 151 -8.10 0.58 -42.26
N LEU A 152 -9.05 1.46 -41.85
CA LEU A 152 -10.44 1.07 -41.58
C LEU A 152 -11.14 0.54 -42.84
N CYS A 153 -10.94 1.21 -43.99
CA CYS A 153 -11.50 0.74 -45.27
C CYS A 153 -10.95 -0.64 -45.68
N VAL A 154 -9.66 -0.89 -45.49
CA VAL A 154 -9.06 -2.21 -45.80
C VAL A 154 -9.62 -3.30 -44.88
N LEU A 155 -9.84 -3.00 -43.60
CA LEU A 155 -10.40 -3.94 -42.64
C LEU A 155 -11.85 -4.29 -42.96
N ILE A 156 -12.66 -3.30 -43.38
CA ILE A 156 -14.04 -3.52 -43.85
C ILE A 156 -14.05 -4.39 -45.11
N VAL A 157 -13.15 -4.16 -46.06
CA VAL A 157 -13.04 -4.99 -47.28
C VAL A 157 -12.64 -6.43 -46.94
N LEU A 158 -11.74 -6.64 -45.98
CA LEU A 158 -11.36 -7.99 -45.53
C LEU A 158 -12.51 -8.73 -44.84
N VAL A 159 -13.34 -8.03 -44.08
CA VAL A 159 -14.55 -8.62 -43.47
C VAL A 159 -15.58 -8.98 -44.53
N ILE A 160 -15.79 -8.13 -45.54
CA ILE A 160 -16.73 -8.41 -46.65
C ILE A 160 -16.25 -9.60 -47.50
N LEU A 161 -14.94 -9.75 -47.70
CA LEU A 161 -14.38 -10.84 -48.49
C LEU A 161 -14.15 -12.15 -47.68
N GLY A 162 -14.19 -12.09 -46.35
CA GLY A 162 -13.87 -13.21 -45.46
C GLY A 162 -15.06 -14.04 -44.97
N VAL A 163 -16.30 -13.65 -45.25
CA VAL A 163 -17.50 -14.41 -44.86
C VAL A 163 -17.83 -15.45 -45.94
N ASP A 164 -16.98 -16.47 -46.06
CA ASP A 164 -17.43 -17.78 -46.54
C ASP A 164 -16.45 -18.87 -46.11
N SER A 165 -16.66 -19.45 -44.93
CA SER A 165 -16.15 -20.79 -44.58
C SER A 165 -16.75 -21.26 -43.26
N GLY A 166 -17.50 -22.37 -43.31
CA GLY A 166 -17.64 -23.21 -42.12
C GLY A 166 -19.00 -23.85 -41.87
N LYS A 167 -19.66 -24.38 -42.90
CA LYS A 167 -20.78 -25.31 -42.75
C LYS A 167 -20.24 -26.64 -42.21
N GLY A 168 -20.45 -26.90 -40.92
CA GLY A 168 -20.11 -28.16 -40.24
C GLY A 168 -21.35 -29.04 -39.99
N PRO A 169 -21.25 -30.38 -40.10
CA PRO A 169 -22.37 -31.27 -40.41
C PRO A 169 -23.22 -31.70 -39.22
N ASP A 170 -24.45 -32.07 -39.56
CA ASP A 170 -25.49 -32.63 -38.71
C ASP A 170 -25.09 -33.94 -38.03
N ASN A 171 -25.42 -34.00 -36.74
CA ASN A 171 -25.37 -35.17 -35.86
C ASN A 171 -26.65 -36.01 -36.08
N PRO A 172 -26.57 -37.36 -36.06
CA PRO A 172 -27.73 -38.13 -35.59
C PRO A 172 -27.40 -39.17 -34.51
N ALA A 173 -28.11 -39.00 -33.39
CA ALA A 173 -28.80 -39.99 -32.56
C ALA A 173 -28.07 -41.23 -31.98
N GLY A 174 -28.26 -41.43 -30.66
CA GLY A 174 -28.32 -42.79 -30.08
C GLY A 174 -28.19 -42.91 -28.54
N VAL A 175 -29.34 -43.14 -27.87
CA VAL A 175 -29.63 -44.05 -26.71
C VAL A 175 -28.77 -43.89 -25.42
N THR A 176 -29.25 -43.75 -24.17
CA THR A 176 -30.25 -44.54 -23.39
C THR A 176 -30.41 -43.87 -21.99
N PRO A 177 -31.57 -43.92 -21.31
CA PRO A 177 -31.72 -43.47 -19.92
C PRO A 177 -31.27 -44.53 -18.91
N ASN A 178 -30.46 -44.14 -17.91
CA ASN A 178 -30.14 -44.96 -16.75
C ASN A 178 -30.58 -44.23 -15.46
N PRO A 179 -31.54 -44.75 -14.68
CA PRO A 179 -31.86 -44.21 -13.37
C PRO A 179 -31.03 -44.93 -12.31
N SER A 180 -30.12 -44.21 -11.67
CA SER A 180 -29.55 -44.62 -10.38
C SER A 180 -29.41 -43.40 -9.49
N VAL A 181 -30.37 -43.30 -8.58
CA VAL A 181 -30.32 -42.45 -7.39
C VAL A 181 -29.22 -43.00 -6.48
N THR A 182 -28.22 -42.19 -6.14
CA THR A 182 -27.32 -42.43 -5.03
C THR A 182 -27.08 -41.11 -4.32
N ILE A 183 -27.45 -41.10 -3.04
CA ILE A 183 -27.53 -39.98 -2.13
C ILE A 183 -26.10 -39.48 -1.83
N ALA A 184 -25.84 -38.20 -2.07
CA ALA A 184 -24.59 -37.52 -1.71
C ALA A 184 -24.79 -36.69 -0.43
N PRO A 185 -24.12 -37.01 0.70
CA PRO A 185 -23.96 -36.09 1.80
C PRO A 185 -22.61 -35.39 1.63
N GLY A 186 -22.61 -34.25 0.95
CA GLY A 186 -21.49 -33.35 0.87
C GLY A 186 -22.05 -31.95 0.86
N SER A 187 -22.10 -31.31 2.03
CA SER A 187 -22.38 -29.90 2.19
C SER A 187 -21.39 -29.12 1.32
N SER A 188 -21.84 -28.71 0.13
CA SER A 188 -21.11 -27.79 -0.73
C SER A 188 -20.77 -26.55 0.08
N PRO A 189 -19.52 -26.05 -0.01
CA PRO A 189 -19.15 -24.80 0.65
C PRO A 189 -20.12 -23.71 0.22
N ASP A 190 -20.68 -23.03 1.22
CA ASP A 190 -21.63 -21.93 1.07
C ASP A 190 -21.22 -21.03 -0.08
N SER A 191 -22.09 -20.94 -1.10
CA SER A 191 -22.06 -19.79 -1.99
C SER A 191 -22.35 -18.59 -1.10
N SER A 192 -21.30 -17.86 -0.71
CA SER A 192 -21.42 -16.64 0.08
C SER A 192 -22.35 -15.70 -0.70
N VAL A 193 -23.59 -15.59 -0.23
CA VAL A 193 -24.57 -14.69 -0.81
C VAL A 193 -24.02 -13.28 -0.60
N PHE A 194 -23.73 -12.60 -1.70
CA PHE A 194 -23.25 -11.22 -1.64
C PHE A 194 -24.35 -10.34 -1.02
N GLU A 195 -24.04 -9.67 0.08
CA GLU A 195 -24.99 -8.83 0.79
C GLU A 195 -24.91 -7.39 0.26
N PRO A 196 -26.03 -6.79 -0.22
CA PRO A 196 -26.03 -5.41 -0.69
C PRO A 196 -25.73 -4.42 0.44
N ALA A 197 -25.35 -3.19 0.09
CA ALA A 197 -25.03 -2.14 1.04
C ALA A 197 -26.24 -1.81 1.94
N ALA A 198 -26.01 -1.72 3.26
CA ALA A 198 -27.03 -1.27 4.19
C ALA A 198 -27.27 0.25 4.08
N LEU A 199 -28.42 0.72 4.59
CA LEU A 199 -28.75 2.15 4.56
C LEU A 199 -27.72 2.97 5.36
N GLY A 200 -27.01 3.88 4.67
CA GLY A 200 -25.98 4.73 5.27
C GLY A 200 -24.59 4.09 5.34
N GLU A 201 -24.44 2.85 4.92
CA GLU A 201 -23.17 2.19 4.70
C GLU A 201 -22.58 2.60 3.34
N THR A 202 -21.27 2.79 3.29
CA THR A 202 -20.51 2.99 2.04
C THR A 202 -19.79 1.69 1.71
N LEU A 203 -20.32 0.95 0.74
CA LEU A 203 -19.74 -0.31 0.29
C LEU A 203 -18.78 -0.06 -0.88
N ILE A 204 -17.56 -0.61 -0.77
CA ILE A 204 -16.60 -0.74 -1.86
C ILE A 204 -16.57 -2.20 -2.28
N VAL A 205 -16.73 -2.48 -3.57
CA VAL A 205 -16.67 -3.85 -4.09
C VAL A 205 -15.41 -4.02 -4.92
N VAL A 206 -14.60 -5.02 -4.59
CA VAL A 206 -13.39 -5.37 -5.34
C VAL A 206 -13.61 -6.68 -6.08
N THR A 207 -13.53 -6.67 -7.40
CA THR A 207 -13.63 -7.91 -8.21
C THR A 207 -12.29 -8.62 -8.29
N ARG A 208 -12.30 -9.94 -8.54
CA ARG A 208 -11.05 -10.68 -8.77
C ARG A 208 -10.32 -10.17 -10.02
N PHE A 209 -9.04 -9.85 -9.88
CA PHE A 209 -8.24 -9.40 -11.03
C PHE A 209 -7.91 -10.54 -12.02
N ALA A 210 -7.90 -11.81 -11.60
CA ALA A 210 -7.81 -12.92 -12.54
C ALA A 210 -8.39 -14.23 -11.96
N ASP A 211 -8.61 -15.17 -12.88
CA ASP A 211 -8.96 -16.57 -12.60
C ASP A 211 -7.74 -17.40 -12.16
N THR A 212 -6.53 -16.84 -12.22
CA THR A 212 -5.31 -17.49 -11.77
C THR A 212 -5.03 -17.18 -10.29
N GLY A 213 -4.30 -18.06 -9.61
CA GLY A 213 -4.01 -17.91 -8.17
C GLY A 213 -3.22 -16.66 -7.80
N GLU A 214 -2.44 -16.08 -8.73
CA GLU A 214 -1.72 -14.83 -8.49
C GLU A 214 -2.65 -13.62 -8.42
N GLY A 215 -3.66 -13.56 -9.30
CA GLY A 215 -4.67 -12.50 -9.27
C GLY A 215 -5.50 -12.52 -7.98
N GLU A 216 -5.79 -13.70 -7.45
CA GLU A 216 -6.45 -13.86 -6.15
C GLU A 216 -5.58 -13.31 -5.01
N SER A 217 -4.29 -13.67 -4.99
CA SER A 217 -3.36 -13.11 -4.00
C SER A 217 -3.26 -11.59 -4.09
N LEU A 218 -3.33 -11.02 -5.29
CA LEU A 218 -3.29 -9.56 -5.45
C LEU A 218 -4.57 -8.90 -4.96
N THR A 219 -5.73 -9.49 -5.29
CA THR A 219 -7.04 -9.02 -4.85
C THR A 219 -7.09 -8.96 -3.32
N ASN A 220 -6.71 -10.04 -2.64
CA ASN A 220 -6.71 -10.09 -1.17
C ASN A 220 -5.76 -9.05 -0.56
N ARG A 221 -4.54 -8.89 -1.11
CA ARG A 221 -3.60 -7.88 -0.61
C ARG A 221 -4.12 -6.45 -0.79
N PHE A 222 -4.85 -6.21 -1.88
CA PHE A 222 -5.46 -4.92 -2.14
C PHE A 222 -6.63 -4.64 -1.19
N VAL A 223 -7.49 -5.63 -0.93
CA VAL A 223 -8.55 -5.56 0.09
C VAL A 223 -7.94 -5.29 1.48
N ASP A 224 -6.93 -6.07 1.89
CA ASP A 224 -6.22 -5.86 3.17
C ASP A 224 -5.64 -4.44 3.28
N ALA A 225 -5.14 -3.88 2.17
CA ALA A 225 -4.61 -2.52 2.14
C ALA A 225 -5.72 -1.48 2.27
N LEU A 226 -6.85 -1.66 1.58
CA LEU A 226 -8.03 -0.78 1.72
C LEU A 226 -8.55 -0.79 3.16
N GLU A 227 -8.78 -1.96 3.74
CA GLU A 227 -9.26 -2.08 5.12
C GLU A 227 -8.31 -1.42 6.13
N ARG A 228 -6.99 -1.60 5.95
CA ARG A 228 -5.98 -0.95 6.79
C ARG A 228 -6.07 0.57 6.72
N GLU A 229 -6.19 1.14 5.53
CA GLU A 229 -6.25 2.60 5.36
C GLU A 229 -7.62 3.17 5.80
N ILE A 230 -8.73 2.45 5.61
CA ILE A 230 -10.06 2.78 6.15
C ILE A 230 -10.02 2.84 7.68
N TYR A 231 -9.45 1.80 8.31
CA TYR A 231 -9.31 1.75 9.76
C TYR A 231 -8.37 2.86 10.28
N GLY A 232 -7.23 3.05 9.63
CA GLY A 232 -6.22 4.04 10.00
C GLY A 232 -6.71 5.49 9.91
N SER A 233 -7.57 5.78 8.93
CA SER A 233 -8.21 7.08 8.73
C SER A 233 -9.50 7.28 9.53
N ARG A 234 -9.95 6.25 10.27
CA ARG A 234 -11.18 6.24 11.07
C ARG A 234 -12.43 6.54 10.24
N MET A 235 -12.48 6.09 8.98
CA MET A 235 -13.69 6.21 8.20
C MET A 235 -14.75 5.24 8.73
N VAL A 236 -15.84 5.80 9.25
CA VAL A 236 -16.94 5.03 9.82
C VAL A 236 -17.94 4.60 8.73
N ASN A 237 -18.65 3.50 8.99
CA ASN A 237 -19.69 2.96 8.10
C ASN A 237 -19.18 2.62 6.69
N MET A 238 -17.93 2.17 6.58
CA MET A 238 -17.37 1.65 5.33
C MET A 238 -17.16 0.15 5.43
N ARG A 239 -17.47 -0.54 4.33
CA ARG A 239 -17.21 -1.97 4.18
C ARG A 239 -16.56 -2.21 2.83
N VAL A 240 -15.64 -3.17 2.79
CA VAL A 240 -15.01 -3.65 1.56
C VAL A 240 -15.42 -5.11 1.40
N ASP A 241 -16.04 -5.45 0.28
CA ASP A 241 -16.39 -6.84 -0.06
C ASP A 241 -15.70 -7.26 -1.36
N THR A 242 -15.44 -8.56 -1.47
CA THR A 242 -14.85 -9.16 -2.68
C THR A 242 -15.93 -9.80 -3.52
N TRP A 243 -16.02 -9.41 -4.79
CA TRP A 243 -16.88 -10.08 -5.76
C TRP A 243 -16.21 -11.34 -6.32
N PRO A 244 -16.89 -12.50 -6.35
CA PRO A 244 -16.26 -13.78 -6.67
C PRO A 244 -15.88 -13.95 -8.14
N GLU A 245 -16.46 -13.16 -9.04
CA GLU A 245 -16.17 -13.22 -10.48
C GLU A 245 -15.19 -12.12 -10.91
N SER A 246 -14.41 -12.38 -11.96
CA SER A 246 -13.56 -11.36 -12.57
C SER A 246 -14.38 -10.50 -13.55
N ILE A 247 -14.30 -9.19 -13.40
CA ILE A 247 -14.96 -8.23 -14.29
C ILE A 247 -13.91 -7.39 -14.99
N LYS A 248 -13.98 -7.38 -16.33
CA LYS A 248 -13.09 -6.59 -17.20
C LYS A 248 -13.79 -5.43 -17.90
N GLU A 249 -15.11 -5.53 -18.02
CA GLU A 249 -15.93 -4.62 -18.82
C GLU A 249 -16.61 -3.59 -17.92
N SER A 250 -16.53 -2.31 -18.28
CA SER A 250 -17.15 -1.21 -17.53
C SER A 250 -18.67 -1.35 -17.41
N ASP A 251 -19.34 -1.87 -18.45
CA ASP A 251 -20.79 -2.10 -18.43
C ASP A 251 -21.21 -3.09 -17.33
N LYS A 252 -20.41 -4.15 -17.12
CA LYS A 252 -20.64 -5.12 -16.04
C LYS A 252 -20.31 -4.54 -14.67
N ALA A 253 -19.28 -3.71 -14.56
CA ALA A 253 -18.97 -3.00 -13.32
C ALA A 253 -20.10 -2.02 -12.93
N SER A 254 -20.71 -1.36 -13.92
CA SER A 254 -21.89 -0.50 -13.72
C SER A 254 -23.12 -1.28 -13.26
N GLN A 255 -23.37 -2.45 -13.88
CA GLN A 255 -24.42 -3.35 -13.44
C GLN A 255 -24.18 -3.83 -12.00
N LEU A 256 -22.96 -4.26 -11.68
CA LEU A 256 -22.57 -4.69 -10.34
C LEU A 256 -22.76 -3.56 -9.31
N LEU A 257 -22.37 -2.33 -9.64
CA LEU A 257 -22.56 -1.17 -8.77
C LEU A 257 -24.05 -0.94 -8.46
N THR A 258 -24.91 -1.10 -9.47
CA THR A 258 -26.37 -0.97 -9.32
C THR A 258 -26.96 -2.10 -8.48
N ASP A 259 -26.54 -3.35 -8.73
CA ASP A 259 -27.08 -4.54 -8.07
C ASP A 259 -26.63 -4.65 -6.59
N SER A 260 -25.40 -4.22 -6.30
CA SER A 260 -24.82 -4.24 -4.95
C SER A 260 -25.19 -3.03 -4.09
N GLY A 261 -25.59 -1.92 -4.72
CA GLY A 261 -25.71 -0.63 -4.04
C GLY A 261 -24.36 -0.07 -3.57
N ALA A 262 -23.25 -0.54 -4.14
CA ALA A 262 -21.92 -0.04 -3.83
C ALA A 262 -21.75 1.42 -4.23
N ALA A 263 -20.91 2.14 -3.50
CA ALA A 263 -20.51 3.49 -3.88
C ALA A 263 -19.38 3.48 -4.91
N LEU A 264 -18.57 2.41 -4.93
CA LEU A 264 -17.43 2.25 -5.82
C LEU A 264 -17.20 0.77 -6.12
N VAL A 265 -16.91 0.46 -7.38
CA VAL A 265 -16.46 -0.86 -7.84
C VAL A 265 -15.03 -0.73 -8.35
N VAL A 266 -14.14 -1.58 -7.83
CA VAL A 266 -12.78 -1.76 -8.31
C VAL A 266 -12.72 -3.04 -9.12
N TYR A 267 -12.40 -2.94 -10.40
CA TYR A 267 -12.38 -4.06 -11.33
C TYR A 267 -11.13 -4.04 -12.19
N GLY A 268 -10.87 -5.08 -12.97
CA GLY A 268 -9.62 -5.14 -13.71
C GLY A 268 -9.22 -6.52 -14.18
N GLU A 269 -8.06 -6.59 -14.81
CA GLU A 269 -7.47 -7.84 -15.27
C GLU A 269 -6.00 -7.96 -14.87
N TYR A 270 -5.56 -9.18 -14.59
CA TYR A 270 -4.16 -9.52 -14.38
C TYR A 270 -3.63 -10.29 -15.59
N ASP A 271 -2.67 -9.69 -16.29
CA ASP A 271 -2.00 -10.27 -17.44
C ASP A 271 -0.47 -10.13 -17.30
N ALA A 272 0.23 -11.22 -17.61
CA ALA A 272 1.69 -11.26 -17.68
C ALA A 272 2.46 -10.68 -16.46
N GLY A 273 1.93 -10.86 -15.24
CA GLY A 273 2.56 -10.35 -14.02
C GLY A 273 2.14 -8.93 -13.63
N GLN A 274 1.27 -8.31 -14.42
CA GLN A 274 0.77 -6.96 -14.17
C GLN A 274 -0.75 -6.97 -14.02
N ALA A 275 -1.28 -6.27 -13.02
CA ALA A 275 -2.70 -5.99 -12.92
C ALA A 275 -3.02 -4.63 -13.51
N LEU A 276 -3.94 -4.62 -14.45
CA LEU A 276 -4.68 -3.45 -14.85
C LEU A 276 -5.88 -3.30 -13.92
N VAL A 277 -5.92 -2.22 -13.13
CA VAL A 277 -7.00 -1.93 -12.20
C VAL A 277 -7.73 -0.68 -12.62
N GLN A 278 -9.06 -0.75 -12.60
CA GLN A 278 -9.95 0.33 -12.96
C GLN A 278 -10.97 0.63 -11.85
N LEU A 279 -11.43 1.87 -11.79
CA LEU A 279 -12.39 2.37 -10.80
C LEU A 279 -13.69 2.80 -11.49
N PHE A 280 -14.84 2.40 -10.94
CA PHE A 280 -16.17 2.82 -11.40
C PHE A 280 -17.04 3.31 -10.22
N PRO A 281 -17.75 4.44 -10.34
CA PRO A 281 -17.89 5.29 -11.52
C PRO A 281 -16.62 6.06 -11.84
N ASP A 282 -16.34 6.26 -13.14
CA ASP A 282 -15.22 7.11 -13.57
C ASP A 282 -15.58 8.59 -13.30
N LEU A 283 -14.73 9.28 -12.54
CA LEU A 283 -14.95 10.69 -12.18
C LEU A 283 -14.79 11.62 -13.40
N ASP A 284 -13.92 11.26 -14.35
CA ASP A 284 -13.71 12.03 -15.57
C ASP A 284 -12.99 11.21 -16.65
N GLN A 285 -13.78 10.78 -17.64
CA GLN A 285 -13.28 10.06 -18.83
C GLN A 285 -12.20 10.83 -19.59
N SER A 286 -12.11 12.15 -19.42
CA SER A 286 -11.14 12.98 -20.14
C SER A 286 -9.72 12.88 -19.58
N ILE A 287 -9.57 12.49 -18.31
CA ILE A 287 -8.28 12.49 -17.63
C ILE A 287 -7.61 11.11 -17.68
N GLY A 288 -8.40 10.05 -17.94
CA GLY A 288 -7.88 8.67 -17.99
C GLY A 288 -7.25 8.22 -16.68
N VAL A 289 -7.69 8.79 -15.55
CA VAL A 289 -7.15 8.47 -14.21
C VAL A 289 -7.75 7.18 -13.66
N SER A 290 -8.79 6.64 -14.29
CA SER A 290 -9.46 5.46 -13.80
C SER A 290 -8.80 4.15 -14.23
N GLU A 291 -7.56 4.17 -14.74
CA GLU A 291 -6.81 2.98 -15.16
C GLU A 291 -5.39 3.00 -14.60
N PHE A 292 -5.04 1.96 -13.85
CA PHE A 292 -3.77 1.81 -13.13
C PHE A 292 -3.11 0.50 -13.46
N THR A 293 -1.79 0.47 -13.56
CA THR A 293 -1.03 -0.77 -13.73
C THR A 293 -0.21 -1.04 -12.47
N ILE A 294 -0.33 -2.23 -11.89
CA ILE A 294 0.38 -2.72 -10.70
C ILE A 294 1.19 -3.96 -11.09
N GLY A 295 2.30 -4.25 -10.41
CA GLY A 295 3.10 -5.47 -10.60
C GLY A 295 4.28 -5.30 -11.56
N GLY A 296 4.46 -4.10 -12.09
CA GLY A 296 5.61 -3.74 -12.91
C GLY A 296 6.86 -3.35 -12.12
N SER A 297 6.70 -2.80 -10.90
CA SER A 297 7.84 -2.37 -10.08
C SER A 297 8.38 -3.46 -9.15
N GLY A 298 9.62 -3.24 -8.69
CA GLY A 298 10.22 -4.05 -7.63
C GLY A 298 9.52 -3.93 -6.27
N ASN A 299 8.52 -3.05 -6.10
CA ASN A 299 7.87 -2.79 -4.81
C ASN A 299 6.34 -2.78 -4.88
N LEU A 300 5.79 -3.96 -5.20
CA LEU A 300 4.35 -4.24 -5.23
C LEU A 300 3.58 -3.75 -3.97
N GLN A 301 4.20 -3.78 -2.80
CA GLN A 301 3.54 -3.35 -1.56
C GLN A 301 3.26 -1.84 -1.54
N LEU A 302 4.19 -1.02 -2.03
CA LEU A 302 3.99 0.43 -2.13
C LEU A 302 2.97 0.79 -3.19
N GLU A 303 2.98 0.09 -4.33
CA GLU A 303 1.97 0.29 -5.39
C GLU A 303 0.55 -0.03 -4.89
N ILE A 304 0.36 -1.20 -4.26
CA ILE A 304 -0.93 -1.61 -3.69
C ILE A 304 -1.42 -0.58 -2.67
N ARG A 305 -0.54 -0.13 -1.78
CA ARG A 305 -0.88 0.87 -0.77
C ARG A 305 -1.26 2.20 -1.41
N SER A 306 -0.50 2.66 -2.40
CA SER A 306 -0.81 3.90 -3.12
C SER A 306 -2.15 3.80 -3.83
N LEU A 307 -2.41 2.67 -4.51
CA LEU A 307 -3.69 2.45 -5.17
C LEU A 307 -4.85 2.47 -4.17
N ALA A 308 -4.70 1.82 -3.01
CA ALA A 308 -5.73 1.84 -1.98
C ALA A 308 -6.05 3.28 -1.51
N LEU A 309 -5.02 4.10 -1.28
CA LEU A 309 -5.18 5.51 -0.94
C LEU A 309 -5.85 6.31 -2.07
N MET A 310 -5.51 6.04 -3.33
CA MET A 310 -6.16 6.68 -4.49
C MET A 310 -7.63 6.29 -4.60
N THR A 311 -7.97 5.01 -4.40
CA THR A 311 -9.35 4.52 -4.36
C THR A 311 -10.16 5.21 -3.26
N LEU A 312 -9.59 5.40 -2.07
CA LEU A 312 -10.25 6.15 -0.99
C LEU A 312 -10.40 7.63 -1.32
N GLY A 313 -9.38 8.26 -1.92
CA GLY A 313 -9.46 9.64 -2.40
C GLY A 313 -10.56 9.82 -3.44
N HIS A 314 -10.67 8.90 -4.40
CA HIS A 314 -11.69 8.85 -5.44
C HIS A 314 -13.10 8.74 -4.83
N LEU A 315 -13.28 7.86 -3.85
CA LEU A 315 -14.54 7.72 -3.12
C LEU A 315 -14.91 8.97 -2.31
N CYS A 316 -13.93 9.66 -1.71
CA CYS A 316 -14.17 10.92 -1.03
C CYS A 316 -14.65 12.00 -2.01
N ILE A 317 -14.12 12.04 -3.23
CA ILE A 317 -14.61 12.96 -4.29
C ILE A 317 -16.07 12.63 -4.65
N ILE A 318 -16.41 11.34 -4.83
CA ILE A 318 -17.80 10.92 -5.11
C ILE A 318 -18.76 11.38 -3.99
N LYS A 319 -18.29 11.39 -2.74
CA LYS A 319 -19.06 11.83 -1.56
C LYS A 319 -18.99 13.34 -1.30
N ASP A 320 -18.32 14.12 -2.15
CA ASP A 320 -18.08 15.56 -2.00
C ASP A 320 -17.29 15.95 -0.73
N ASP A 321 -16.48 15.04 -0.20
CA ASP A 321 -15.55 15.32 0.91
C ASP A 321 -14.14 15.65 0.37
N LYS A 322 -14.01 16.90 -0.10
CA LYS A 322 -12.79 17.37 -0.76
C LYS A 322 -11.57 17.38 0.16
N ASP A 323 -11.74 17.76 1.42
CA ASP A 323 -10.63 17.88 2.37
C ASP A 323 -10.01 16.50 2.64
N GLN A 324 -10.86 15.49 2.86
CA GLN A 324 -10.39 14.12 3.05
C GLN A 324 -9.81 13.54 1.75
N ALA A 325 -10.39 13.85 0.59
CA ALA A 325 -9.86 13.44 -0.71
C ALA A 325 -8.42 13.95 -0.92
N VAL A 326 -8.17 15.25 -0.68
CA VAL A 326 -6.83 15.84 -0.79
C VAL A 326 -5.84 15.13 0.15
N ALA A 327 -6.25 14.84 1.39
CA ALA A 327 -5.38 14.15 2.34
C ALA A 327 -4.92 12.77 1.84
N PHE A 328 -5.84 11.94 1.34
CA PHE A 328 -5.52 10.63 0.79
C PHE A 328 -4.65 10.72 -0.47
N LEU A 329 -4.95 11.64 -1.39
CA LEU A 329 -4.17 11.82 -2.61
C LEU A 329 -2.74 12.30 -2.31
N VAL A 330 -2.56 13.23 -1.36
CA VAL A 330 -1.23 13.64 -0.90
C VAL A 330 -0.46 12.47 -0.28
N GLN A 331 -1.14 11.63 0.51
CA GLN A 331 -0.53 10.44 1.09
C GLN A 331 -0.12 9.44 0.01
N ALA A 332 -0.98 9.15 -0.97
CA ALA A 332 -0.67 8.30 -2.11
C ALA A 332 0.57 8.81 -2.86
N ARG A 333 0.60 10.11 -3.18
CA ARG A 333 1.75 10.75 -3.83
C ARG A 333 3.04 10.57 -3.04
N ASN A 334 2.99 10.72 -1.71
CA ASN A 334 4.16 10.60 -0.86
C ASN A 334 4.68 9.16 -0.77
N VAL A 335 3.78 8.16 -0.82
CA VAL A 335 4.16 6.74 -0.92
C VAL A 335 4.92 6.44 -2.22
N LEU A 336 4.53 7.07 -3.33
CA LEU A 336 5.17 6.85 -4.65
C LEU A 336 6.50 7.59 -4.81
N LYS A 337 6.69 8.72 -4.11
CA LYS A 337 7.93 9.52 -4.18
C LYS A 337 9.19 8.74 -3.78
N SER A 338 9.06 7.64 -3.04
CA SER A 338 10.22 6.79 -2.73
C SER A 338 10.72 5.97 -3.92
N SER A 339 9.97 5.86 -5.02
CA SER A 339 10.43 5.27 -6.29
C SER A 339 9.85 6.04 -7.50
N PRO A 340 10.42 7.20 -7.86
CA PRO A 340 9.83 8.11 -8.85
C PRO A 340 9.90 7.58 -10.30
N GLU A 341 10.93 6.81 -10.65
CA GLU A 341 11.13 6.32 -12.02
C GLU A 341 10.12 5.24 -12.43
N GLU A 342 9.68 4.43 -11.47
CA GLU A 342 8.73 3.34 -11.72
C GLU A 342 7.27 3.82 -11.68
N ASN A 343 7.01 4.98 -11.06
CA ASN A 343 5.66 5.40 -10.68
C ASN A 343 5.17 6.69 -11.37
N GLU A 344 5.84 7.15 -12.44
CA GLU A 344 5.51 8.42 -13.11
C GLU A 344 4.03 8.53 -13.48
N LYS A 345 3.44 7.47 -14.05
CA LYS A 345 2.02 7.44 -14.43
C LYS A 345 1.08 7.62 -13.25
N ILE A 346 1.35 6.95 -12.12
CA ILE A 346 0.51 7.02 -10.93
C ILE A 346 0.64 8.42 -10.29
N VAL A 347 1.84 9.00 -10.26
CA VAL A 347 2.04 10.37 -9.79
C VAL A 347 1.28 11.38 -10.65
N LEU A 348 1.31 11.23 -11.99
CA LEU A 348 0.55 12.07 -12.91
C LEU A 348 -0.96 11.95 -12.68
N ALA A 349 -1.45 10.73 -12.46
CA ALA A 349 -2.85 10.48 -12.13
C ALA A 349 -3.27 11.16 -10.82
N VAL A 350 -2.45 11.05 -9.76
CA VAL A 350 -2.70 11.74 -8.48
C VAL A 350 -2.68 13.26 -8.64
N ASP A 351 -1.69 13.80 -9.36
CA ASP A 351 -1.58 15.23 -9.62
C ASP A 351 -2.75 15.76 -10.46
N ALA A 352 -3.30 14.93 -11.37
CA ALA A 352 -4.49 15.27 -12.14
C ALA A 352 -5.75 15.26 -11.26
N LEU A 353 -5.97 14.26 -10.41
CA LEU A 353 -7.10 14.26 -9.47
C LEU A 353 -7.08 15.47 -8.53
N MET A 354 -5.89 15.85 -8.04
CA MET A 354 -5.75 17.03 -7.19
C MET A 354 -6.07 18.35 -7.91
N GLN A 355 -5.97 18.42 -9.24
CA GLN A 355 -6.34 19.63 -10.00
C GLN A 355 -7.86 19.82 -10.13
N HIS A 356 -8.64 18.76 -9.90
CA HIS A 356 -10.10 18.79 -9.99
C HIS A 356 -10.78 19.08 -8.64
N LEU A 357 -10.03 19.00 -7.54
CA LEU A 357 -10.48 19.33 -6.19
C LEU A 357 -10.44 20.85 -5.97
#